data_AF-A0AAU6SQ22-F1
#
_entry.id   AF-A0AAU6SQ22-F1
#
_cell.length_a   1.000
_cell.length_b   1.000
_cell.length_c   1.000
_cell.angle_alpha   90.00
_cell.angle_beta   90.00
_cell.angle_gamma   90.00
#
_symmetry.space_group_name_H-M   'P 1'
#
loop_
_entity.id
_entity.type
_entity.pdbx_description
1 polymer ?
#
loop_
_entity_poly.entity_id
_entity_poly.type
_entity_poly.pdbx_seq_one_letter_code
_entity_poly.pdbx_strand_id
1 'polypeptide(L)'
;MSIYIEKRPYTSFISVRKLDSFQISAILFLIAHSTSGRAKYIYLDKLHFLFDLLICDQDLSRLPKFTIPPWNIDRELKNKLIILVKNEIVCQSYEKNKVRYSLTDKGLNKVYELKRIEELSLLNSKAEALAGTTTKTFEKSKVIFNV
;
A
#
# COMPACT_ATOMS: atom_id res chain seq x y z
N MET A 1 2.58 39.30 22.30
CA MET A 1 2.06 37.92 22.38
C MET A 1 3.14 37.00 21.84
N SER A 2 3.84 36.28 22.71
CA SER A 2 5.00 35.45 22.35
C SER A 2 4.55 34.02 22.16
N ILE A 3 4.70 33.49 20.94
CA ILE A 3 4.40 32.10 20.61
C ILE A 3 5.64 31.26 20.94
N TYR A 4 5.50 30.27 21.82
CA TYR A 4 6.54 29.28 22.08
C TYR A 4 6.28 28.04 21.23
N ILE A 5 7.26 27.67 20.40
CA ILE A 5 7.26 26.41 19.65
C ILE A 5 8.03 25.39 20.49
N GLU A 6 7.29 24.49 21.13
CA GLU A 6 7.87 23.38 21.90
C GLU A 6 8.30 22.26 20.92
N LYS A 7 9.61 22.14 20.66
CA LYS A 7 10.17 21.04 19.87
C LYS A 7 10.22 19.78 20.74
N ARG A 8 9.24 18.89 20.57
CA ARG A 8 9.30 17.53 21.13
C ARG A 8 10.40 16.73 20.42
N PRO A 9 11.21 15.94 21.15
CA PRO A 9 12.20 15.07 20.52
C PRO A 9 11.48 13.96 19.75
N TYR A 10 11.61 13.99 18.41
CA TYR A 10 11.17 12.90 17.55
C TYR A 10 12.14 11.71 17.74
N THR A 11 11.66 10.61 18.33
CA THR A 11 12.51 9.48 18.74
C THR A 11 12.90 8.52 17.61
N SER A 12 12.49 8.75 16.37
CA SER A 12 13.06 8.04 15.22
C SER A 12 12.70 8.72 13.90
N PHE A 13 13.67 9.42 13.30
CA PHE A 13 13.63 9.60 11.85
C PHE A 13 13.88 8.23 11.22
N ILE A 14 12.84 7.61 10.66
CA ILE A 14 13.02 6.59 9.62
C ILE A 14 13.84 7.28 8.52
N SER A 15 15.07 6.82 8.28
CA SER A 15 15.90 7.43 7.23
C SER A 15 15.15 7.34 5.89
N VAL A 16 15.33 8.30 5.00
CA VAL A 16 14.65 8.32 3.69
C VAL A 16 14.82 6.98 2.94
N ARG A 17 15.97 6.31 3.07
CA ARG A 17 16.21 4.95 2.53
C ARG A 17 15.37 3.87 3.21
N LYS A 18 15.18 3.95 4.54
CA LYS A 18 14.30 3.04 5.27
C LYS A 18 12.83 3.26 4.90
N LEU A 19 12.45 4.48 4.52
CA LEU A 19 11.10 4.80 4.06
C LEU A 19 10.78 4.09 2.74
N ASP A 20 11.71 4.08 1.79
CA ASP A 20 11.53 3.36 0.51
C ASP A 20 11.44 1.84 0.69
N SER A 21 12.33 1.25 1.51
CA SER A 21 12.26 -0.18 1.82
C SER A 21 10.95 -0.54 2.53
N PHE A 22 10.51 0.29 3.48
CA PHE A 22 9.24 0.11 4.18
C PHE A 22 8.05 0.18 3.22
N GLN A 23 8.03 1.13 2.30
CA GLN A 23 6.99 1.26 1.29
C GLN A 23 6.98 0.07 0.32
N ILE A 24 8.14 -0.43 -0.09
CA ILE A 24 8.24 -1.64 -0.92
C ILE A 24 7.68 -2.85 -0.16
N SER A 25 8.04 -3.02 1.12
CA SER A 25 7.48 -4.08 1.97
C SER A 25 5.97 -3.96 2.11
N ALA A 26 5.44 -2.74 2.28
CA ALA A 26 4.01 -2.47 2.35
C ALA A 26 3.29 -2.90 1.07
N ILE A 27 3.82 -2.53 -0.11
CA ILE A 27 3.28 -2.94 -1.41
C ILE A 27 3.25 -4.47 -1.52
N LEU A 28 4.35 -5.13 -1.17
CA LEU A 28 4.45 -6.60 -1.28
C LEU A 28 3.48 -7.31 -0.33
N PHE A 29 3.33 -6.85 0.91
CA PHE A 29 2.34 -7.42 1.83
C PHE A 29 0.91 -7.18 1.34
N LEU A 30 0.60 -5.99 0.84
CA LEU A 30 -0.73 -5.68 0.32
C LEU A 30 -1.09 -6.54 -0.89
N ILE A 31 -0.17 -6.73 -1.85
CA ILE A 31 -0.40 -7.64 -2.98
C ILE A 31 -0.55 -9.06 -2.45
N ALA A 32 0.37 -9.54 -1.60
CA ALA A 32 0.35 -10.90 -1.05
C ALA A 32 -0.99 -11.26 -0.40
N HIS A 33 -1.44 -10.41 0.53
CA HIS A 33 -2.68 -10.65 1.27
C HIS A 33 -3.92 -10.43 0.41
N SER A 34 -3.84 -9.57 -0.61
CA SER A 34 -4.94 -9.39 -1.57
C SER A 34 -5.04 -10.55 -2.57
N THR A 35 -3.96 -11.31 -2.77
CA THR A 35 -3.90 -12.43 -3.73
C THR A 35 -3.80 -13.82 -3.09
N SER A 36 -3.80 -13.93 -1.76
CA SER A 36 -3.68 -15.20 -1.03
C SER A 36 -4.97 -16.03 -0.97
N GLY A 37 -6.12 -15.41 -1.33
CA GLY A 37 -7.44 -16.02 -1.28
C GLY A 37 -8.01 -16.36 -2.67
N ARG A 38 -9.32 -16.09 -2.86
CA ARG A 38 -10.00 -16.35 -4.14
C ARG A 38 -9.58 -15.42 -5.28
N ALA A 39 -9.08 -14.24 -4.95
CA ALA A 39 -8.60 -13.27 -5.92
C ALA A 39 -7.17 -13.62 -6.33
N LYS A 40 -6.90 -13.71 -7.63
CA LYS A 40 -5.55 -13.98 -8.16
C LYS A 40 -4.74 -12.71 -8.43
N TYR A 41 -5.36 -11.55 -8.29
CA TYR A 41 -4.77 -10.25 -8.61
C TYR A 41 -5.42 -9.12 -7.80
N ILE A 42 -4.74 -7.99 -7.75
CA ILE A 42 -5.26 -6.72 -7.25
C ILE A 42 -5.19 -5.64 -8.34
N TYR A 43 -6.24 -4.83 -8.46
CA TYR A 43 -6.25 -3.67 -9.35
C TYR A 43 -5.39 -2.53 -8.79
N LEU A 44 -4.73 -1.78 -9.67
CA LEU A 44 -3.86 -0.65 -9.30
C LEU A 44 -4.56 0.36 -8.39
N ASP A 45 -5.78 0.72 -8.74
CA ASP A 45 -6.67 1.65 -8.04
C ASP A 45 -6.98 1.16 -6.61
N LYS A 46 -7.22 -0.14 -6.42
CA LYS A 46 -7.38 -0.73 -5.10
C LYS A 46 -6.06 -0.78 -4.33
N LEU A 47 -4.96 -1.15 -5.00
CA LEU A 47 -3.64 -1.25 -4.38
C LEU A 47 -3.19 0.11 -3.84
N HIS A 48 -3.37 1.18 -4.63
CA HIS A 48 -3.09 2.55 -4.22
C HIS A 48 -3.88 2.94 -2.98
N PHE A 49 -5.20 2.70 -3.00
CA PHE A 49 -6.06 3.00 -1.87
C PHE A 49 -5.60 2.30 -0.58
N LEU A 50 -5.32 0.99 -0.65
CA LEU A 50 -4.85 0.26 0.52
C LEU A 50 -3.46 0.71 0.97
N PHE A 51 -2.60 1.09 0.03
CA PHE A 51 -1.26 1.62 0.32
C PHE A 51 -1.35 2.93 1.09
N ASP A 52 -2.18 3.87 0.65
CA ASP A 52 -2.37 5.15 1.35
C ASP A 52 -2.89 4.94 2.78
N LEU A 53 -3.89 4.06 2.95
CA LEU A 53 -4.41 3.71 4.28
C LEU A 53 -3.33 3.14 5.20
N LEU A 54 -2.51 2.24 4.66
CA LEU A 54 -1.46 1.57 5.41
C LEU A 54 -0.34 2.52 5.83
N ILE A 55 0.09 3.41 4.92
CA ILE A 55 1.15 4.39 5.20
C ILE A 55 0.66 5.51 6.13
N CYS A 56 -0.61 5.91 6.02
CA CYS A 56 -1.22 6.94 6.88
C CYS A 56 -1.74 6.38 8.22
N ASP A 57 -1.54 5.09 8.48
CA ASP A 57 -2.04 4.36 9.66
C ASP A 57 -3.54 4.59 9.95
N GLN A 58 -4.37 4.50 8.91
CA GLN A 58 -5.82 4.74 9.02
C GLN A 58 -6.64 3.45 8.87
N ASP A 59 -7.56 3.26 9.81
CA ASP A 59 -8.56 2.20 9.77
C ASP A 59 -9.76 2.57 8.87
N LEU A 60 -10.38 1.56 8.27
CA LEU A 60 -11.62 1.71 7.49
C LEU A 60 -12.84 2.14 8.31
N SER A 61 -12.74 2.13 9.65
CA SER A 61 -13.85 2.34 10.60
C SER A 61 -14.50 3.73 10.50
N ARG A 62 -13.84 4.67 9.82
CA ARG A 62 -14.37 5.97 9.46
C ARG A 62 -13.90 6.24 8.04
N LEU A 63 -14.76 6.02 7.03
CA LEU A 63 -14.52 6.34 5.61
C LEU A 63 -13.63 7.59 5.52
N PRO A 64 -12.32 7.41 5.31
CA PRO A 64 -11.44 8.53 5.52
C PRO A 64 -11.68 9.48 4.35
N LYS A 65 -12.02 10.72 4.69
CA LYS A 65 -12.23 11.80 3.73
C LYS A 65 -10.88 12.13 3.10
N PHE A 66 -10.41 11.28 2.19
CA PHE A 66 -9.19 11.54 1.44
C PHE A 66 -9.53 12.14 0.08
N THR A 67 -8.96 13.31 -0.12
CA THR A 67 -8.77 13.99 -1.39
C THR A 67 -7.87 13.14 -2.28
N ILE A 68 -8.42 12.11 -2.94
CA ILE A 68 -7.70 11.44 -4.03
C ILE A 68 -7.99 12.25 -5.31
N PRO A 69 -7.00 12.95 -5.91
CA PRO A 69 -7.19 13.46 -7.25
C PRO A 69 -7.28 12.25 -8.18
N PRO A 70 -8.23 12.24 -9.15
CA PRO A 70 -8.57 11.04 -9.89
C PRO A 70 -7.46 10.45 -10.78
N TRP A 71 -6.27 11.06 -10.90
CA TRP A 71 -5.25 10.59 -11.85
C TRP A 71 -3.77 10.77 -11.42
N ASN A 72 -3.48 11.12 -10.17
CA ASN A 72 -2.09 11.13 -9.68
C ASN A 72 -1.84 9.90 -8.81
N ILE A 73 -1.72 8.72 -9.45
CA ILE A 73 -0.91 7.66 -8.82
C ILE A 73 0.44 8.32 -8.55
N ASP A 74 0.82 8.38 -7.28
CA ASP A 74 2.07 8.99 -6.88
C ASP A 74 3.19 8.47 -7.80
N ARG A 75 3.91 9.39 -8.44
CA ARG A 75 5.01 9.07 -9.36
C ARG A 75 5.98 8.08 -8.69
N GLU A 76 6.12 8.20 -7.37
CA GLU A 76 6.93 7.29 -6.56
C GLU A 76 6.36 5.86 -6.50
N LEU A 77 5.06 5.68 -6.25
CA LEU A 77 4.43 4.36 -6.23
C LEU A 77 4.54 3.68 -7.59
N LYS A 78 4.31 4.44 -8.67
CA LYS A 78 4.46 3.95 -10.05
C LYS A 78 5.89 3.48 -10.32
N ASN A 79 6.90 4.27 -9.93
CA ASN A 79 8.31 3.90 -10.11
C ASN A 79 8.67 2.63 -9.32
N LYS A 80 8.20 2.52 -8.07
CA LYS A 80 8.39 1.32 -7.23
C LYS A 80 7.77 0.08 -7.88
N LEU A 81 6.54 0.17 -8.38
CA LEU A 81 5.89 -0.93 -9.10
C LEU A 81 6.63 -1.32 -10.38
N ILE A 82 7.10 -0.34 -11.17
CA ILE A 82 7.90 -0.62 -12.38
C ILE A 82 9.17 -1.39 -12.03
N ILE A 83 9.88 -0.99 -10.97
CA ILE A 83 11.10 -1.67 -10.52
C ILE A 83 10.76 -3.11 -10.08
N LEU A 84 9.69 -3.31 -9.30
CA LEU A 84 9.27 -4.64 -8.86
C LEU A 84 8.87 -5.56 -10.02
N VAL A 85 8.23 -5.01 -11.05
CA VAL A 85 7.87 -5.74 -12.27
C VAL A 85 9.13 -6.11 -13.07
N LYS A 86 10.05 -5.16 -13.29
CA LYS A 86 11.30 -5.41 -14.00
C LYS A 86 12.20 -6.44 -13.31
N ASN A 87 12.10 -6.56 -11.98
CA ASN A 87 12.85 -7.54 -11.19
C ASN A 87 12.10 -8.88 -11.02
N GLU A 88 10.97 -9.07 -11.72
CA GLU A 88 10.15 -10.28 -11.68
C GLU A 88 9.66 -10.63 -10.27
N ILE A 89 9.48 -9.63 -9.41
CA ILE A 89 8.91 -9.80 -8.06
C ILE A 89 7.38 -9.71 -8.15
N VAL A 90 6.89 -8.79 -8.99
CA VAL A 90 5.47 -8.57 -9.23
C VAL A 90 5.18 -8.84 -10.71
N CYS A 91 4.12 -9.58 -11.00
CA CYS A 91 3.58 -9.72 -12.35
C CYS A 91 2.57 -8.59 -12.60
N GLN A 92 2.71 -7.90 -13.73
CA GLN A 92 1.73 -6.93 -14.22
C GLN A 92 0.93 -7.56 -15.36
N SER A 93 -0.39 -7.47 -15.28
CA SER A 93 -1.30 -7.87 -16.36
C SER A 93 -2.32 -6.79 -16.65
N TYR A 94 -2.98 -6.89 -17.79
CA TYR A 94 -3.97 -5.92 -18.25
C TYR A 94 -5.23 -6.63 -18.72
N GLU A 95 -6.39 -6.23 -18.20
CA GLU A 95 -7.68 -6.74 -18.67
C GLU A 95 -8.73 -5.62 -18.58
N LYS A 96 -9.54 -5.46 -19.62
CA LYS A 96 -10.65 -4.49 -19.70
C LYS A 96 -10.24 -3.06 -19.34
N ASN A 97 -9.13 -2.61 -19.89
CA ASN A 97 -8.54 -1.29 -19.60
C ASN A 97 -8.11 -1.04 -18.15
N LYS A 98 -7.92 -2.10 -17.36
CA LYS A 98 -7.44 -1.99 -15.98
C LYS A 98 -6.14 -2.75 -15.78
N VAL A 99 -5.20 -2.08 -15.11
CA VAL A 99 -3.92 -2.64 -14.71
C VAL A 99 -4.10 -3.49 -13.46
N ARG A 100 -3.51 -4.68 -13.46
CA ARG A 100 -3.57 -5.65 -12.37
C ARG A 100 -2.18 -6.09 -11.97
N TYR A 101 -2.03 -6.40 -10.69
CA TYR A 101 -0.79 -6.88 -10.10
C TYR A 101 -1.03 -8.18 -9.33
N SER A 102 -0.05 -9.08 -9.40
CA SER A 102 0.04 -10.28 -8.58
C SER A 102 1.50 -10.55 -8.23
N LEU A 103 1.78 -11.37 -7.22
CA LEU A 103 3.15 -11.81 -6.97
C LEU A 103 3.54 -12.93 -7.95
N THR A 104 4.81 -12.97 -8.30
CA THR A 104 5.45 -14.16 -8.87
C THR A 104 5.89 -15.11 -7.75
N ASP A 105 6.36 -16.30 -8.09
CA ASP A 105 6.96 -17.22 -7.09
C ASP A 105 8.17 -16.58 -6.38
N LYS A 106 8.98 -15.81 -7.12
CA LYS A 106 10.09 -15.03 -6.57
C LYS A 106 9.60 -13.96 -5.60
N GLY A 107 8.50 -13.28 -5.92
CA GLY A 107 7.87 -12.31 -5.03
C GLY A 107 7.29 -12.92 -3.77
N LEU A 108 6.66 -14.09 -3.88
CA LEU A 108 6.15 -14.84 -2.73
C LEU A 108 7.29 -15.24 -1.79
N ASN A 109 8.41 -15.74 -2.32
CA ASN A 109 9.59 -16.05 -1.52
C ASN A 109 10.12 -14.82 -0.78
N LYS A 110 10.17 -13.66 -1.45
CA LYS A 110 10.55 -12.41 -0.80
C LYS A 110 9.58 -11.99 0.30
N VAL A 111 8.28 -12.19 0.12
CA VAL A 111 7.31 -11.94 1.19
C VAL A 111 7.53 -12.86 2.38
N TYR A 112 7.85 -14.13 2.18
CA TYR A 112 8.18 -15.05 3.28
C TYR A 112 9.43 -14.61 4.04
N GLU A 113 10.46 -14.13 3.35
CA GLU A 113 11.64 -13.53 3.99
C GLU A 113 11.25 -12.29 4.82
N LEU A 114 10.44 -11.38 4.26
CA LEU A 114 9.99 -10.16 4.94
C LEU A 114 9.14 -10.47 6.18
N LYS A 115 8.32 -11.52 6.16
CA LYS A 115 7.51 -11.96 7.32
C LYS A 115 8.35 -12.44 8.50
N ARG A 116 9.61 -12.84 8.27
CA ARG A 116 10.54 -13.25 9.34
C ARG A 116 11.20 -12.07 10.05
N ILE A 117 11.07 -10.86 9.51
CA ILE A 117 11.63 -9.63 10.10
C ILE A 117 10.63 -9.11 11.13
N GLU A 118 11.02 -9.10 12.41
CA GLU A 118 10.14 -8.75 13.53
C GLU A 118 9.64 -7.30 13.43
N GLU A 119 10.48 -6.38 12.96
CA GLU A 119 10.15 -4.96 12.80
C GLU A 119 9.04 -4.72 11.77
N LEU A 120 8.81 -5.67 10.86
CA LEU A 120 7.76 -5.62 9.85
C LEU A 120 6.48 -6.33 10.28
N SER A 121 6.45 -6.96 11.46
CA SER A 121 5.30 -7.72 11.95
C SER A 121 4.02 -6.87 12.04
N LEU A 122 4.12 -5.66 12.58
CA LEU A 122 3.02 -4.71 12.70
C LEU A 122 2.52 -4.22 11.32
N LEU A 123 3.44 -4.00 10.38
CA LEU A 123 3.09 -3.63 9.01
C LEU A 123 2.33 -4.76 8.32
N ASN A 124 2.82 -5.99 8.47
CA ASN A 124 2.22 -7.19 7.89
C ASN A 124 0.80 -7.45 8.43
N SER A 125 0.57 -7.30 9.74
CA SER A 125 -0.77 -7.51 10.33
C SER A 125 -1.77 -6.44 9.89
N LYS A 126 -1.36 -5.18 9.80
CA LYS A 126 -2.21 -4.10 9.26
C LYS A 126 -2.53 -4.30 7.78
N ALA A 127 -1.54 -4.70 6.98
CA ALA A 127 -1.73 -5.02 5.57
C ALA A 127 -2.72 -6.18 5.38
N GLU A 128 -2.66 -7.21 6.23
CA GLU A 128 -3.59 -8.34 6.23
C GLU A 128 -5.03 -7.90 6.53
N ALA A 129 -5.22 -7.09 7.58
CA ALA A 129 -6.52 -6.54 7.95
C ALA A 129 -7.13 -5.69 6.81
N LEU A 130 -6.32 -4.84 6.18
CA LEU A 130 -6.74 -3.99 5.06
C LEU A 130 -7.05 -4.80 3.79
N ALA A 131 -6.28 -5.85 3.50
CA ALA A 131 -6.52 -6.70 2.33
C ALA A 131 -7.86 -7.46 2.39
N GLY A 132 -8.39 -7.70 3.59
CA GLY A 132 -9.74 -8.23 3.83
C GLY A 132 -10.88 -7.34 3.29
N THR A 133 -10.58 -6.12 2.85
CA THR A 133 -11.57 -5.20 2.25
C THR A 133 -12.10 -5.76 0.93
N THR A 134 -13.40 -6.08 0.90
CA THR A 134 -14.05 -6.61 -0.29
C THR A 134 -14.13 -5.57 -1.40
N THR A 135 -14.16 -6.01 -2.67
CA THR A 135 -14.36 -5.12 -3.83
C THR A 135 -15.66 -4.31 -3.72
N LYS A 136 -16.71 -4.87 -3.12
CA LYS A 136 -17.97 -4.13 -2.83
C LYS A 136 -17.78 -2.98 -1.85
N THR A 137 -16.87 -3.12 -0.88
CA THR A 137 -16.53 -2.05 0.07
C THR A 137 -15.75 -0.94 -0.63
N PHE A 138 -14.83 -1.31 -1.53
CA PHE A 138 -14.07 -0.37 -2.37
C PHE A 138 -14.93 0.35 -3.42
N GLU A 139 -15.89 -0.32 -4.05
CA GLU A 139 -16.81 0.33 -4.99
C GLU A 139 -17.79 1.29 -4.29
N LYS A 140 -18.05 1.08 -3.00
CA LYS A 140 -18.88 1.97 -2.17
C LYS A 140 -18.12 3.16 -1.59
N SER A 141 -16.78 3.13 -1.56
CA SER A 141 -16.00 4.33 -1.21
C SER A 141 -16.13 5.35 -2.35
N LYS A 142 -17.10 6.26 -2.21
CA LYS A 142 -17.27 7.39 -3.12
C LYS A 142 -16.17 8.40 -2.89
N VAL A 143 -15.48 8.77 -3.96
CA VAL A 143 -14.76 10.05 -4.05
C VAL A 143 -15.83 11.13 -4.24
N ILE A 144 -16.03 11.98 -3.24
CA ILE A 144 -16.88 13.18 -3.34
C ILE A 144 -15.94 14.37 -3.50
N PHE A 145 -16.04 15.07 -4.62
CA PHE A 145 -15.31 16.30 -4.87
C PHE A 145 -15.87 17.40 -3.97
N ASN A 146 -15.10 17.87 -2.99
CA ASN A 146 -15.39 19.16 -2.37
C ASN A 146 -14.83 20.24 -3.31
N VAL A 147 -15.73 20.96 -3.97
CA VAL A 147 -15.45 22.23 -4.65
C VAL A 147 -15.21 23.30 -3.60
#